data_AF-A0A3P1XYK9-F1
#
_entry.id   AF-A0A3P1XYK9-F1
#
_cell.length_a   1.000
_cell.length_b   1.000
_cell.length_c   1.000
_cell.angle_alpha   90.00
_cell.angle_beta   90.00
_cell.angle_gamma   90.00
#
_symmetry.space_group_name_H-M   'P 1'
#
loop_
_entity.id
_entity.type
_entity.pdbx_description
1 polymer ?
#
loop_
_entity_poly.entity_id
_entity_poly.type
_entity_poly.pdbx_seq_one_letter_code
_entity_poly.pdbx_strand_id
1 'polypeptide(L)' 'MAKTVDDVMAMVEENEIKFVDFRFTDTRGKEQHVTVPVSHFDEDKF' A
#
# COMPACT_ATOMS: atom_id res chain seq x y z
N MET A 1 -1.45 7.58 -12.60
CA MET A 1 -0.67 6.59 -11.83
C MET A 1 0.26 7.39 -10.94
N ALA A 2 0.18 7.19 -9.62
CA ALA A 2 1.21 7.67 -8.71
C ALA A 2 2.57 7.13 -9.17
N LYS A 3 3.59 7.97 -9.24
CA LYS A 3 4.94 7.59 -9.70
C LYS A 3 5.96 7.64 -8.57
N THR A 4 5.63 8.34 -7.50
CA THR A 4 6.49 8.56 -6.33
C THR A 4 5.75 8.14 -5.06
N VAL A 5 6.49 7.97 -3.96
CA VAL A 5 5.91 7.67 -2.64
C VAL A 5 4.97 8.79 -2.21
N ASP A 6 5.38 10.05 -2.40
CA ASP A 6 4.60 11.25 -2.08
C ASP A 6 3.24 11.27 -2.79
N ASP A 7 3.18 10.87 -4.06
CA ASP A 7 1.91 10.78 -4.80
C ASP A 7 0.95 9.76 -4.17
N VAL A 8 1.48 8.65 -3.63
CA VAL A 8 0.68 7.62 -2.96
C VAL A 8 0.20 8.11 -1.60
N MET A 9 1.06 8.77 -0.83
CA MET A 9 0.72 9.32 0.48
C MET A 9 -0.35 10.42 0.36
N ALA A 10 -0.20 11.33 -0.61
CA ALA A 10 -1.22 12.33 -0.91
C ALA A 10 -2.57 11.70 -1.28
N MET A 11 -2.56 10.63 -2.09
CA MET A 11 -3.78 9.91 -2.45
C MET A 11 -4.44 9.23 -1.23
N VAL A 12 -3.66 8.70 -0.29
CA VAL A 12 -4.17 8.09 0.95
C VAL A 12 -4.88 9.12 1.81
N GLU A 13 -4.30 10.31 1.97
CA GLU A 13 -4.89 11.42 2.71
C GLU A 13 -6.13 12.00 2.03
N GLU A 14 -6.06 12.30 0.72
CA GLU A 14 -7.16 12.89 -0.05
C GLU A 14 -8.42 12.03 -0.06
N ASN A 15 -8.25 10.70 -0.06
CA ASN A 15 -9.35 9.75 -0.13
C ASN A 15 -9.71 9.12 1.22
N GLU A 16 -9.16 9.64 2.32
CA GLU A 16 -9.39 9.15 3.70
C GLU A 16 -9.24 7.62 3.82
N ILE A 17 -8.22 7.07 3.14
CA ILE A 17 -8.01 5.63 3.08
C ILE A 17 -7.62 5.11 4.47
N LYS A 18 -8.27 4.03 4.90
CA LYS A 18 -8.03 3.43 6.24
C LYS A 18 -7.07 2.25 6.21
N PHE A 19 -6.93 1.61 5.06
CA PHE A 19 -6.15 0.37 4.89
C PHE A 19 -5.42 0.36 3.55
N VAL A 20 -4.19 -0.14 3.57
CA VAL A 20 -3.39 -0.44 2.38
C VAL A 20 -3.27 -1.94 2.24
N ASP A 21 -3.53 -2.47 1.05
CA ASP A 21 -3.44 -3.90 0.76
C ASP A 21 -2.20 -4.17 -0.10
N PHE A 22 -1.19 -4.80 0.48
CA PHE A 22 -0.01 -5.25 -0.25
C PHE A 22 -0.34 -6.55 -0.97
N ARG A 23 -0.14 -6.59 -2.28
CA ARG A 23 -0.37 -7.78 -3.09
C ARG A 23 0.92 -8.20 -3.77
N PHE A 24 1.23 -9.48 -3.67
CA PHE A 24 2.41 -10.06 -4.31
C PHE A 24 2.11 -11.50 -4.74
N THR A 25 2.95 -12.02 -5.64
CA THR A 25 2.81 -13.39 -6.14
C THR A 25 3.95 -14.22 -5.56
N ASP A 26 3.61 -15.35 -4.94
CA ASP A 26 4.62 -16.31 -4.48
C ASP A 26 5.30 -17.03 -5.67
N THR A 27 6.38 -17.77 -5.40
CA THR A 27 7.14 -18.49 -6.44
C THR A 27 6.31 -19.58 -7.16
N ARG A 28 5.15 -19.94 -6.61
CA ARG A 28 4.21 -20.91 -7.19
C ARG A 28 3.15 -20.22 -8.05
N GLY A 29 3.20 -18.89 -8.19
CA GLY A 29 2.26 -18.12 -8.99
C GLY A 29 0.97 -17.76 -8.25
N LYS A 30 0.86 -18.02 -6.94
CA LYS A 30 -0.35 -17.69 -6.17
C LYS A 30 -0.26 -16.25 -5.67
N GLU A 31 -1.31 -15.48 -5.92
CA GLU A 31 -1.47 -14.14 -5.35
C GLU A 31 -1.74 -14.25 -3.84
N GLN A 32 -0.97 -13.48 -3.08
CA GLN A 32 -1.07 -13.32 -1.66
C GLN A 32 -1.35 -11.85 -1.37
N HIS A 33 -2.09 -11.59 -0.31
CA HIS A 33 -2.37 -10.23 0.13
C HIS A 33 -2.16 -10.04 1.63
N VAL A 34 -1.71 -8.85 2.01
CA VAL A 34 -1.55 -8.44 3.40
C VAL A 34 -2.13 -7.04 3.55
N THR A 35 -3.19 -6.94 4.33
CA THR A 35 -3.84 -5.66 4.64
C THR A 35 -3.20 -5.04 5.89
N VAL A 36 -2.76 -3.80 5.78
CA VAL A 36 -2.12 -3.03 6.85
C VAL A 36 -2.95 -1.77 7.12
N PRO A 37 -3.24 -1.43 8.39
CA PRO A 37 -3.90 -0.17 8.73
C PRO A 37 -2.97 1.02 8.45
N VAL A 38 -3.53 2.11 7.92
CA VAL A 38 -2.75 3.32 7.57
C VAL A 38 -2.04 3.93 8.79
N SER A 39 -2.54 3.70 10.01
CA SER A 39 -1.86 4.12 11.24
C SER A 39 -0.48 3.51 11.45
N HIS A 40 -0.15 2.43 10.75
CA HIS A 40 1.15 1.74 10.78
C HIS A 40 1.83 1.70 9.40
N PHE A 41 1.36 2.55 8.48
CA PHE A 41 1.90 2.67 7.13
C PHE A 41 2.78 3.92 7.07
N ASP A 42 4.10 3.73 7.09
CA ASP A 42 5.11 4.79 6.98
C ASP A 42 5.91 4.67 5.68
N GLU A 43 6.61 5.75 5.32
CA GLU A 43 7.46 5.81 4.11
C GLU A 43 8.57 4.73 4.12
N ASP A 44 8.96 4.25 5.30
CA ASP A 44 9.93 3.17 5.49
C ASP A 44 9.43 1.78 5.02
N LYS A 45 8.15 1.63 4.63
CA LYS A 45 7.59 0.39 4.07
C LYS A 45 7.66 0.28 2.54
N PHE A 46 8.15 1.28 1.83
CA PHE A 46 8.26 1.30 0.37
C PHE A 46 9.58 0.77 -0.18
#